data_AF-A0A2X3E2E6-F1
#
_entry.id   AF-A0A2X3E2E6-F1
#
_cell.length_a   1.000
_cell.length_b   1.000
_cell.length_c   1.000
_cell.angle_alpha   90.00
_cell.angle_beta   90.00
_cell.angle_gamma   90.00
#
_symmetry.space_group_name_H-M   'P 1'
#
loop_
_entity.id
_entity.type
_entity.pdbx_description
1 polymer ?
#
loop_
_entity_poly.entity_id
_entity_poly.type
_entity_poly.pdbx_seq_one_letter_code
_entity_poly.pdbx_strand_id
1 'polypeptide(L)'
;MSFSERTIEIRDKGDRLVLTGNARTLEWHRHVTSPDEIEKIKAQQKDLYQKASYESGWDNYETARQLRQEAEELSVGIVDESWRNLPDVIKAVEEFHYPAFMDEETFAFNADEDMGIA
;
A
#
# COMPACT_ATOMS: atom_id res chain seq x y z
N MET A 1 19.92 -14.69 -0.70
CA MET A 1 18.70 -14.08 -0.16
C MET A 1 19.04 -12.66 0.22
N SER A 2 18.45 -11.67 -0.45
CA SER A 2 18.47 -10.28 0.01
C SER A 2 17.18 -10.03 0.79
N PHE A 3 17.29 -9.37 1.93
CA PHE A 3 16.15 -8.80 2.61
C PHE A 3 15.69 -7.56 1.83
N SER A 4 14.39 -7.35 1.71
CA SER A 4 13.83 -6.10 1.21
C SER A 4 12.61 -5.76 2.05
N GLU A 5 12.65 -4.66 2.81
CA GLU A 5 11.45 -4.15 3.44
C GLU A 5 10.49 -3.67 2.34
N ARG A 6 9.26 -4.17 2.37
CA ARG A 6 8.21 -3.84 1.39
C ARG A 6 6.97 -3.31 2.09
N THR A 7 6.52 -4.00 3.12
CA THR A 7 5.26 -3.70 3.81
C THR A 7 5.45 -3.71 5.32
N ILE A 8 4.91 -2.71 5.99
CA ILE A 8 4.72 -2.64 7.43
C ILE A 8 3.32 -3.19 7.72
N GLU A 9 3.20 -4.12 8.65
CA GLU A 9 1.92 -4.63 9.13
C GLU A 9 1.76 -4.31 10.61
N ILE A 10 0.64 -3.69 10.98
CA ILE A 10 0.21 -3.53 12.36
C ILE A 10 -0.94 -4.49 12.61
N ARG A 11 -0.75 -5.35 13.62
CA ARG A 11 -1.73 -6.35 14.03
C ARG A 11 -2.15 -6.14 15.48
N ASP A 12 -3.38 -6.52 15.80
CA ASP A 12 -3.88 -6.47 17.17
C ASP A 12 -3.40 -7.67 18.02
N LYS A 13 -3.84 -7.73 19.27
CA LYS A 13 -3.49 -8.83 20.19
C LYS A 13 -3.97 -10.21 19.75
N GLY A 14 -4.93 -10.27 18.83
CA GLY A 14 -5.47 -11.50 18.25
C GLY A 14 -4.88 -11.83 16.88
N ASP A 15 -3.76 -11.20 16.49
CA ASP A 15 -3.12 -11.34 15.17
C ASP A 15 -4.01 -10.89 14.00
N ARG A 16 -4.99 -10.02 14.26
CA ARG A 16 -5.86 -9.45 13.21
C ARG A 16 -5.19 -8.23 12.62
N LEU A 17 -5.16 -8.14 11.28
CA LEU A 17 -4.54 -7.03 10.57
C LEU A 17 -5.36 -5.75 10.74
N VAL A 18 -4.73 -4.70 11.28
CA VAL A 18 -5.36 -3.41 11.61
C VAL A 18 -4.98 -2.33 10.61
N LEU A 19 -3.70 -2.24 10.25
CA LEU A 19 -3.16 -1.21 9.36
C LEU A 19 -1.94 -1.77 8.62
N THR A 20 -1.75 -1.31 7.40
CA THR A 20 -0.57 -1.63 6.60
C THR A 20 0.07 -0.34 6.08
N GLY A 21 1.37 -0.37 5.83
CA GLY A 21 2.10 0.75 5.22
C GLY A 21 3.22 0.29 4.31
N ASN A 22 3.70 1.18 3.46
CA ASN A 22 4.87 0.99 2.64
C ASN A 22 6.12 1.21 3.49
N ALA A 23 6.97 0.20 3.60
CA ALA A 23 8.17 0.29 4.44
C ALA A 23 9.25 1.22 3.88
N ARG A 24 9.22 1.52 2.57
CA ARG A 24 10.21 2.36 1.90
C ARG A 24 9.85 3.84 1.95
N THR A 25 8.57 4.15 1.73
CA THR A 25 8.07 5.53 1.80
C THR A 25 7.62 5.90 3.21
N LEU A 26 7.48 4.91 4.10
CA LEU A 26 6.91 5.07 5.45
C LEU A 26 5.48 5.67 5.42
N GLU A 27 4.75 5.37 4.35
CA GLU A 27 3.37 5.82 4.14
C GLU A 27 2.38 4.73 4.52
N TRP A 28 1.28 5.11 5.16
CA TRP A 28 0.20 4.17 5.47
C TRP A 28 -0.72 3.98 4.26
N HIS A 29 -1.15 2.74 4.04
CA HIS A 29 -2.13 2.44 2.99
C HIS A 29 -3.54 2.85 3.45
N ARG A 30 -4.32 3.40 2.52
CA ARG A 30 -5.72 3.72 2.76
C ARG A 30 -6.51 2.44 3.06
N HIS A 31 -7.34 2.48 4.09
CA HIS A 31 -8.23 1.36 4.40
C HIS A 31 -9.28 1.19 3.30
N VAL A 32 -9.35 -0.03 2.78
CA VAL A 32 -10.45 -0.46 1.91
C VAL A 32 -11.58 -0.95 2.81
N THR A 33 -12.63 -0.15 2.92
CA THR A 33 -13.78 -0.43 3.81
C THR A 33 -15.02 -0.92 3.04
N SER A 34 -15.11 -0.62 1.74
CA SER A 34 -16.25 -1.01 0.91
C SER A 34 -16.20 -2.50 0.54
N PRO A 35 -17.23 -3.30 0.88
CA PRO A 35 -17.30 -4.71 0.49
C PRO A 35 -17.14 -4.92 -1.02
N ASP A 36 -17.77 -4.06 -1.83
CA ASP A 36 -17.71 -4.11 -3.29
C ASP A 36 -16.29 -3.85 -3.82
N GLU A 37 -15.56 -2.94 -3.18
CA GLU A 37 -14.17 -2.63 -3.52
C GLU A 37 -13.25 -3.79 -3.15
N ILE A 38 -13.47 -4.40 -1.97
CA ILE A 38 -12.73 -5.59 -1.52
C ILE A 38 -12.96 -6.76 -2.48
N GLU A 39 -14.20 -7.00 -2.93
CA GLU A 39 -14.49 -8.05 -3.90
C GLU A 39 -13.82 -7.80 -5.25
N LYS A 40 -13.81 -6.56 -5.73
CA LYS A 40 -13.08 -6.19 -6.97
C LYS A 40 -11.58 -6.42 -6.83
N ILE A 41 -10.98 -6.00 -5.72
CA ILE A 41 -9.55 -6.21 -5.45
C ILE A 41 -9.23 -7.70 -5.38
N LYS A 42 -10.05 -8.50 -4.69
CA LYS A 42 -9.88 -9.96 -4.64
C LYS A 42 -10.01 -10.61 -6.01
N ALA A 43 -10.93 -10.13 -6.84
CA ALA A 43 -11.07 -10.62 -8.21
C ALA A 43 -9.83 -10.29 -9.07
N GLN A 44 -9.31 -9.07 -8.96
CA GLN A 44 -8.09 -8.64 -9.65
C GLN A 44 -6.86 -9.42 -9.18
N GLN A 45 -6.71 -9.64 -7.87
CA GLN A 45 -5.66 -10.50 -7.33
C GLN A 45 -5.71 -11.91 -7.92
N LYS A 46 -6.90 -12.51 -7.96
CA LYS A 46 -7.07 -13.86 -8.49
C LYS A 46 -6.66 -13.94 -9.96
N ASP A 47 -7.02 -12.94 -10.76
CA ASP A 47 -6.62 -12.87 -12.16
C ASP A 47 -5.10 -12.73 -12.32
N LEU A 48 -4.45 -11.87 -11.53
CA LEU A 48 -3.00 -11.71 -11.54
C LEU A 48 -2.26 -12.98 -11.11
N TYR A 49 -2.72 -13.67 -10.07
CA TYR A 49 -2.14 -14.96 -9.66
C TYR A 49 -2.32 -16.03 -10.74
N GLN A 50 -3.47 -16.05 -11.44
CA GLN A 50 -3.70 -16.98 -12.53
C GLN A 50 -2.78 -16.69 -13.72
N LYS A 51 -2.60 -15.42 -14.08
CA LYS A 51 -1.61 -15.00 -15.09
C LYS A 51 -0.18 -15.36 -14.67
N ALA A 52 0.20 -15.11 -13.42
CA ALA A 52 1.52 -15.47 -12.91
C ALA A 52 1.77 -16.98 -13.00
N SER A 53 0.76 -17.80 -12.71
CA SER A 53 0.83 -19.26 -12.84
C SER A 53 1.04 -19.67 -14.31
N TYR A 54 0.29 -19.05 -15.23
CA TYR A 54 0.43 -19.28 -16.66
C TYR A 54 1.84 -18.93 -17.16
N GLU A 55 2.33 -17.72 -16.86
CA GLU A 55 3.68 -17.27 -17.23
C GLU A 55 4.78 -18.17 -16.66
N SER A 56 4.62 -18.60 -15.41
CA SER A 56 5.56 -19.54 -14.78
C SER A 56 5.60 -20.90 -15.49
N GLY A 57 4.50 -21.31 -16.14
CA GLY A 57 4.44 -22.52 -16.96
C GLY A 57 5.16 -22.39 -18.31
N TRP A 58 5.46 -21.16 -18.75
CA TRP A 58 6.21 -20.85 -19.96
C TRP A 58 7.68 -20.48 -19.66
N ASP A 59 8.21 -20.87 -18.49
CA ASP A 59 9.54 -20.50 -17.98
C ASP A 59 9.75 -18.97 -17.81
N ASN A 60 8.68 -18.16 -17.85
CA ASN A 60 8.72 -16.72 -17.63
C ASN A 60 8.66 -16.37 -16.13
N TYR A 61 9.62 -16.88 -15.36
CA TYR A 61 9.62 -16.76 -13.89
C TYR A 61 9.68 -15.31 -13.38
N GLU A 62 10.38 -14.42 -14.09
CA GLU A 62 10.48 -13.01 -13.69
C GLU A 62 9.16 -12.27 -13.90
N THR A 63 8.47 -12.50 -15.02
CA THR A 63 7.12 -11.98 -15.27
C THR A 63 6.14 -12.51 -14.23
N ALA A 64 6.20 -13.81 -13.93
CA ALA A 64 5.39 -14.40 -12.87
C ALA A 64 5.68 -13.79 -11.48
N ARG A 65 6.94 -13.43 -11.19
CA ARG A 65 7.33 -12.77 -9.95
C ARG A 65 6.73 -11.35 -9.87
N GLN A 66 6.79 -10.59 -10.95
CA GLN A 66 6.22 -9.24 -11.02
C GLN A 66 4.69 -9.27 -10.86
N LEU A 67 4.00 -10.19 -11.53
CA LEU A 67 2.55 -10.35 -11.41
C LEU A 67 2.10 -10.74 -9.99
N ARG A 68 2.86 -11.59 -9.30
CA ARG A 68 2.60 -11.90 -7.88
C ARG A 68 2.79 -10.68 -6.99
N GLN A 69 3.83 -9.89 -7.25
CA GLN A 69 4.07 -8.65 -6.50
C GLN A 69 2.94 -7.63 -6.69
N GLU A 70 2.47 -7.44 -7.92
CA GLU A 70 1.34 -6.57 -8.23
C GLU A 70 0.06 -7.05 -7.51
N ALA A 71 -0.17 -8.37 -7.47
CA ALA A 71 -1.28 -8.93 -6.72
C ALA A 71 -1.16 -8.63 -5.22
N GLU A 72 0.02 -8.81 -4.61
CA GLU A 72 0.27 -8.49 -3.20
C GLU A 72 -0.02 -7.00 -2.91
N GLU A 73 0.48 -6.09 -3.75
CA GLU A 73 0.30 -4.64 -3.64
C GLU A 73 -1.18 -4.22 -3.73
N LEU A 74 -2.02 -4.92 -4.49
CA LEU A 74 -3.46 -4.62 -4.55
C LEU A 74 -4.19 -4.87 -3.22
N SER A 75 -3.73 -5.83 -2.42
CA SER A 75 -4.41 -6.19 -1.16
C SER A 75 -3.92 -5.47 0.08
N VAL A 76 -2.86 -4.66 -0.03
CA VAL A 76 -2.24 -4.03 1.15
C VAL A 76 -3.25 -3.23 1.96
N GLY A 77 -4.17 -2.51 1.33
CA GLY A 77 -5.21 -1.73 2.03
C GLY A 77 -6.37 -2.53 2.63
N ILE A 78 -6.44 -3.85 2.43
CA ILE A 78 -7.52 -4.69 2.97
C ILE A 78 -7.18 -5.11 4.40
N VAL A 79 -7.88 -4.51 5.37
CA VAL A 79 -7.75 -4.82 6.81
C VAL A 79 -8.69 -5.94 7.24
N ASP A 80 -8.55 -6.50 8.45
CA ASP A 80 -9.44 -7.55 8.96
C ASP A 80 -10.89 -7.06 9.14
N GLU A 81 -11.86 -7.93 8.89
CA GLU A 81 -13.30 -7.62 8.94
C GLU A 81 -13.74 -7.06 10.30
N SER A 82 -13.13 -7.51 11.41
CA SER A 82 -13.43 -7.03 12.76
C SER A 82 -13.17 -5.53 12.94
N TRP A 83 -12.26 -4.98 12.13
CA TRP A 83 -11.87 -3.57 12.14
C TRP A 83 -12.52 -2.78 10.99
N ARG A 84 -13.08 -3.46 9.99
CA ARG A 84 -13.89 -2.82 8.95
C ARG A 84 -15.17 -2.29 9.58
N ASN A 85 -15.54 -1.07 9.23
CA ASN A 85 -16.80 -0.44 9.64
C ASN A 85 -16.94 -0.08 11.14
N LEU A 86 -15.87 -0.13 11.93
CA LEU A 86 -15.89 0.47 13.27
C LEU A 86 -15.89 2.00 13.14
N PRO A 87 -16.86 2.72 13.76
CA PRO A 87 -16.95 4.18 13.63
C PRO A 87 -15.67 4.90 14.03
N ASP A 88 -15.01 4.44 15.10
CA ASP A 88 -13.76 5.03 15.58
C ASP A 88 -12.60 4.83 14.60
N VAL A 89 -12.58 3.69 13.90
CA VAL A 89 -11.55 3.38 12.87
C VAL A 89 -11.82 4.17 11.60
N ILE A 90 -13.08 4.23 11.15
CA ILE A 90 -13.47 5.04 10.00
C ILE A 90 -13.12 6.49 10.26
N LYS A 91 -13.50 7.02 11.42
CA LYS A 91 -13.20 8.39 11.82
C LYS A 91 -11.69 8.63 11.92
N ALA A 92 -10.93 7.72 12.52
CA ALA A 92 -9.48 7.83 12.59
C ALA A 92 -8.83 7.84 11.20
N VAL A 93 -9.32 7.04 10.24
CA VAL A 93 -8.82 7.01 8.86
C VAL A 93 -9.21 8.26 8.08
N GLU A 94 -10.43 8.78 8.28
CA GLU A 94 -10.89 10.03 7.64
C GLU A 94 -10.17 11.27 8.19
N GLU A 95 -9.94 11.32 9.51
CA GLU A 95 -9.18 12.38 10.18
C GLU A 95 -7.67 12.21 10.00
N PHE A 96 -7.20 11.06 9.52
CA PHE A 96 -5.79 10.83 9.24
C PHE A 96 -5.35 11.67 8.04
N HIS A 97 -4.81 12.83 8.34
CA HIS A 97 -4.05 13.60 7.37
C HIS A 97 -2.76 12.86 7.06
N TYR A 98 -2.72 12.26 5.87
CA TYR A 98 -1.50 11.72 5.30
C TYR A 98 -0.45 12.82 5.33
N PRO A 99 0.69 12.63 6.01
CA PRO A 99 1.78 13.58 5.91
C PRO A 99 2.13 13.65 4.43
N ALA A 100 1.99 14.85 3.83
CA ALA A 100 2.58 15.11 2.53
C ALA A 100 4.09 15.00 2.77
N PHE A 101 4.68 13.87 2.41
CA PHE A 101 6.12 13.81 2.26
C PHE A 101 6.43 14.72 1.09
N MET A 102 6.77 15.98 1.42
CA MET A 102 7.38 16.89 0.47
C MET A 102 8.66 16.22 0.00
N ASP A 103 8.69 15.83 -1.26
CA ASP A 103 9.91 15.40 -1.94
C ASP A 103 11.01 16.40 -1.55
N GLU A 104 12.17 15.92 -1.07
CA GLU A 104 13.31 16.79 -0.69
C GLU A 104 13.70 17.78 -1.81
N GLU A 105 13.25 17.53 -3.05
CA GLU A 105 13.37 18.41 -4.21
C GLU A 105 12.59 19.73 -4.11
N THR A 106 11.52 19.81 -3.30
CA THR A 106 10.73 21.05 -3.11
C THR A 106 11.41 22.09 -2.22
N PHE A 107 12.43 21.71 -1.44
CA PHE A 107 13.24 22.67 -0.67
C PHE A 107 14.25 23.43 -1.54
N ALA A 108 14.61 22.92 -2.72
CA ALA A 108 15.64 23.52 -3.56
C ALA A 108 15.14 24.71 -4.42
N PHE A 109 13.83 24.86 -4.63
CA PHE A 109 13.29 25.88 -5.55
C PHE A 109 12.89 27.21 -4.90
N ASN A 110 12.74 27.27 -3.57
CA ASN A 110 12.31 28.48 -2.86
C ASN A 110 13.41 29.17 -2.05
N ALA A 111 14.65 28.65 -2.06
CA ALA A 111 15.78 29.30 -1.41
C ALA A 111 16.48 30.36 -2.30
N ASP A 112 16.21 30.36 -3.61
CA ASP A 112 16.83 31.30 -4.56
C ASP A 112 15.98 32.55 -4.86
N GLU A 113 14.71 32.61 -4.46
CA GLU A 113 13.86 33.80 -4.68
C GLU A 113 13.89 34.83 -3.53
N ASP A 114 14.52 34.53 -2.38
CA ASP A 114 14.63 35.46 -1.23
C ASP A 114 16.02 36.09 -1.06
N MET A 115 16.87 36.01 -2.07
CA MET A 115 18.10 36.81 -2.18
C MET A 115 17.87 37.91 -3.22
N GLY A 116 16.96 38.82 -2.89
CA GLY A 116 16.85 40.12 -3.53
C GLY A 116 18.22 40.80 -3.53
N ILE A 117 18.84 40.86 -4.71
CA ILE A 117 20.02 41.68 -4.97
C ILE A 117 19.57 43.14 -4.84
N ALA A 118 19.92 43.74 -3.70
CA ALA A 118 20.00 45.18 -3.53
C ALA A 118 21.30 45.74 -4.14
#